data_AF-A0A2M7V5Z7-F1
#
_entry.id   AF-A0A2M7V5Z7-F1
#
_cell.length_a   1.000
_cell.length_b   1.000
_cell.length_c   1.000
_cell.angle_alpha   90.00
_cell.angle_beta   90.00
_cell.angle_gamma   90.00
#
_symmetry.space_group_name_H-M   'P 1'
#
loop_
_entity.id
_entity.type
_entity.pdbx_description
1 polymer ?
#
loop_
_entity_poly.entity_id
_entity_poly.type
_entity_poly.pdbx_seq_one_letter_code
_entity_poly.pdbx_strand_id
1 'polypeptide(L)'
;MEFFVGTRFFETDPSKAKASLEKLVQFIDSALYAGVSSVYVAVNSDKDVSGALSLELDAELAKIVIFPVTPWGRFVQPLNAILGMAQGDIAKGMNFLSASVEVQLTDEIVDTLVDHMDMQTLVVGAVLQGHDYKGERVIHEATGCQVPWNTLSMWNSEFLYRGGGFPMIGDGLPGDPSTAGVEEVTTISMVQQRFPHLEAKLVKLTGDSSWDTSSFTGDRLAKHLAKMASKEQRPAAQLRWAGLVPPRVIHLY
;
A
#
# COMPACT_ATOMS: atom_id res chain seq x y z
N MET A 1 3.42 19.27 -2.68
CA MET A 1 3.06 18.58 -1.42
C MET A 1 4.21 17.64 -1.11
N GLU A 2 4.77 17.65 0.10
CA GLU A 2 5.88 16.74 0.44
C GLU A 2 5.36 15.36 0.85
N PHE A 3 6.09 14.32 0.48
CA PHE A 3 5.74 12.93 0.81
C PHE A 3 6.98 12.07 0.98
N PHE A 4 6.83 10.97 1.72
CA PHE A 4 7.79 9.90 1.79
C PHE A 4 7.20 8.63 1.18
N VAL A 5 8.06 7.79 0.61
CA VAL A 5 7.68 6.50 0.04
C VAL A 5 8.08 5.38 0.98
N GLY A 6 7.23 4.36 1.09
CA GLY A 6 7.54 3.15 1.82
C GLY A 6 7.21 1.90 1.03
N THR A 7 8.08 0.90 1.11
CA THR A 7 7.86 -0.42 0.52
C THR A 7 8.32 -1.55 1.43
N ARG A 8 7.76 -2.73 1.21
CA ARG A 8 8.08 -3.98 1.91
C ARG A 8 8.85 -4.86 0.93
N PHE A 9 9.96 -5.44 1.35
CA PHE A 9 10.82 -6.17 0.45
C PHE A 9 11.43 -7.43 1.07
N PHE A 10 11.47 -8.51 0.30
CA PHE A 10 12.35 -9.67 0.53
C PHE A 10 12.32 -10.60 -0.69
N GLU A 11 13.42 -11.28 -0.95
CA GLU A 11 13.50 -12.42 -1.86
C GLU A 11 13.78 -13.69 -1.06
N THR A 12 13.14 -14.81 -1.43
CA THR A 12 13.36 -16.12 -0.79
C THR A 12 14.07 -17.12 -1.70
N ASP A 13 14.12 -16.83 -3.00
CA ASP A 13 14.74 -17.66 -4.02
C ASP A 13 16.13 -17.11 -4.38
N PRO A 14 17.22 -17.80 -3.99
CA PRO A 14 18.58 -17.35 -4.27
C PRO A 14 18.87 -17.17 -5.76
N SER A 15 18.15 -17.87 -6.64
CA SER A 15 18.31 -17.71 -8.10
C SER A 15 17.78 -16.38 -8.62
N LYS A 16 16.88 -15.72 -7.87
CA LYS A 16 16.27 -14.43 -8.19
C LYS A 16 16.85 -13.27 -7.38
N ALA A 17 17.63 -13.54 -6.35
CA ALA A 17 18.24 -12.56 -5.44
C ALA A 17 18.74 -11.29 -6.15
N LYS A 18 19.59 -11.46 -7.18
CA LYS A 18 20.14 -10.35 -7.96
C LYS A 18 19.07 -9.54 -8.69
N ALA A 19 18.16 -10.22 -9.40
CA ALA A 19 17.12 -9.55 -10.18
C ALA A 19 16.10 -8.83 -9.28
N SER A 20 15.80 -9.39 -8.10
CA SER A 20 14.92 -8.76 -7.11
C SER A 20 15.59 -7.54 -6.47
N LEU A 21 16.90 -7.60 -6.21
CA LEU A 21 17.66 -6.44 -5.74
C LEU A 21 17.73 -5.33 -6.80
N GLU A 22 17.94 -5.67 -8.07
CA GLU A 22 17.90 -4.70 -9.19
C GLU A 22 16.55 -4.00 -9.30
N LYS A 23 15.43 -4.72 -9.09
CA LYS A 23 14.09 -4.11 -9.03
C LYS A 23 13.93 -3.16 -7.86
N LEU A 24 14.47 -3.49 -6.69
CA LEU A 24 14.44 -2.59 -5.54
C LEU A 24 15.19 -1.28 -5.85
N VAL A 25 16.37 -1.37 -6.46
CA VAL A 25 17.13 -0.19 -6.89
C VAL A 25 16.34 0.64 -7.89
N GLN A 26 15.77 0.01 -8.93
CA GLN A 26 14.93 0.70 -9.92
C GLN A 26 13.72 1.39 -9.29
N PHE A 27 13.07 0.74 -8.31
CA PHE A 27 11.97 1.34 -7.55
C PHE A 27 12.44 2.59 -6.80
N ILE A 28 13.57 2.50 -6.07
CA ILE A 28 14.14 3.63 -5.33
C ILE A 28 14.47 4.78 -6.29
N ASP A 29 15.16 4.50 -7.40
CA ASP A 29 15.46 5.49 -8.43
C ASP A 29 14.19 6.17 -8.94
N SER A 30 13.14 5.39 -9.27
CA SER A 30 11.87 5.95 -9.74
C SER A 30 11.19 6.84 -8.69
N ALA A 31 11.30 6.51 -7.41
CA ALA A 31 10.79 7.34 -6.32
C ALA A 31 11.58 8.66 -6.18
N LEU A 32 12.91 8.60 -6.34
CA LEU A 32 13.78 9.78 -6.33
C LEU A 32 13.46 10.71 -7.50
N TYR A 33 13.29 10.16 -8.71
CA TYR A 33 12.88 10.93 -9.89
C TYR A 33 11.53 11.62 -9.68
N ALA A 34 10.58 10.93 -9.03
CA ALA A 34 9.27 11.48 -8.69
C ALA A 34 9.28 12.50 -7.53
N GLY A 35 10.45 12.92 -7.05
CA GLY A 35 10.59 14.00 -6.08
C GLY A 35 10.31 13.62 -4.62
N VAL A 36 10.46 12.35 -4.26
CA VAL A 36 10.28 11.90 -2.87
C VAL A 36 11.31 12.55 -1.91
N SER A 37 10.87 12.92 -0.71
CA SER A 37 11.78 13.47 0.31
C SER A 37 12.54 12.39 1.09
N SER A 38 11.93 11.21 1.25
CA SER A 38 12.53 10.07 1.95
C SER A 38 11.97 8.74 1.48
N VAL A 39 12.81 7.70 1.41
CA VAL A 39 12.43 6.34 1.02
C VAL A 39 12.70 5.38 2.18
N TYR A 40 11.68 4.61 2.57
CA TYR A 40 11.73 3.63 3.65
C TYR A 40 11.51 2.22 3.10
N VAL A 41 12.48 1.32 3.29
CA VAL A 41 12.41 -0.07 2.84
C VAL A 41 12.45 -0.99 4.06
N ALA A 42 11.30 -1.58 4.38
CA ALA A 42 11.19 -2.63 5.40
C ALA A 42 11.61 -3.97 4.80
N VAL A 43 12.67 -4.60 5.33
CA VAL A 43 13.21 -5.86 4.81
C VAL A 43 12.92 -7.01 5.76
N ASN A 44 12.42 -8.15 5.24
CA ASN A 44 12.23 -9.36 6.04
C ASN A 44 13.58 -10.02 6.31
N SER A 45 14.23 -9.65 7.42
CA SER A 45 15.58 -10.15 7.75
C SER A 45 15.65 -11.66 7.94
N ASP A 46 14.53 -12.31 8.28
CA ASP A 46 14.49 -13.75 8.53
C ASP A 46 14.41 -14.57 7.23
N LYS A 47 14.04 -13.94 6.12
CA LYS A 47 13.75 -14.61 4.84
C LYS A 47 14.52 -14.07 3.65
N ASP A 48 14.98 -12.82 3.71
CA ASP A 48 15.64 -12.19 2.58
C ASP A 48 16.98 -12.86 2.27
N VAL A 49 17.15 -13.25 1.00
CA VAL A 49 18.41 -13.77 0.45
C VAL A 49 19.02 -12.84 -0.60
N SER A 50 18.42 -11.67 -0.84
CA SER A 50 18.90 -10.71 -1.84
C SER A 50 20.09 -9.89 -1.39
N GLY A 51 20.25 -9.70 -0.08
CA GLY A 51 21.25 -8.80 0.49
C GLY A 51 20.78 -7.34 0.55
N ALA A 52 19.47 -7.08 0.53
CA ALA A 52 18.92 -5.72 0.52
C ALA A 52 19.38 -4.86 1.71
N LEU A 53 19.60 -5.45 2.88
CA LEU A 53 20.12 -4.74 4.06
C LEU A 53 21.55 -4.21 3.90
N SER A 54 22.32 -4.78 2.97
CA SER A 54 23.69 -4.37 2.67
C SER A 54 23.76 -3.40 1.49
N LEU A 55 22.62 -2.95 0.98
CA LEU A 55 22.56 -2.03 -0.15
C LEU A 55 23.01 -0.63 0.32
N GLU A 56 24.14 -0.18 -0.21
CA GLU A 56 24.63 1.18 -0.03
C GLU A 56 24.19 2.00 -1.23
N LEU A 57 23.30 2.97 -0.98
CA LEU A 57 22.83 3.91 -1.99
C LEU A 57 23.26 5.31 -1.56
N ASP A 58 23.95 6.01 -2.46
CA ASP A 58 24.23 7.43 -2.29
C ASP A 58 23.14 8.23 -3.00
N ALA A 59 22.40 9.02 -2.22
CA ALA A 59 21.35 9.88 -2.74
C ALA A 59 21.48 11.26 -2.09
N GLU A 60 22.01 12.21 -2.86
CA GLU A 60 22.14 13.60 -2.41
C GLU A 60 20.76 14.26 -2.17
N LEU A 61 19.73 13.77 -2.87
CA LEU A 61 18.42 14.43 -2.97
C LEU A 61 17.39 13.93 -1.95
N ALA A 62 17.57 12.75 -1.37
CA ALA A 62 16.61 12.18 -0.42
C ALA A 62 17.26 11.26 0.60
N LYS A 63 16.63 11.16 1.77
CA LYS A 63 17.03 10.19 2.80
C LYS A 63 16.54 8.80 2.42
N ILE A 64 17.45 7.84 2.26
CA ILE A 64 17.11 6.43 2.05
C ILE A 64 17.36 5.65 3.35
N VAL A 65 16.35 4.92 3.82
CA VAL A 65 16.42 4.11 5.04
C VAL A 65 15.97 2.68 4.73
N ILE A 66 16.92 1.75 4.76
CA ILE A 66 16.67 0.32 4.62
C ILE A 66 16.89 -0.32 5.98
N PHE A 67 15.91 -1.06 6.49
CA PHE A 67 15.95 -1.57 7.86
C PHE A 67 15.29 -2.95 7.99
N PRO A 68 15.77 -3.78 8.93
CA PRO A 68 15.20 -5.11 9.16
C PRO A 68 13.88 -5.02 9.94
N VAL A 69 12.95 -5.91 9.60
CA VAL A 69 11.69 -6.11 10.35
C VAL A 69 11.58 -7.58 10.76
N THR A 70 11.60 -7.82 12.06
CA THR A 70 11.31 -9.11 12.68
C THR A 70 10.54 -8.90 14.00
N PRO A 71 9.42 -9.62 14.25
CA PRO A 71 8.78 -10.58 13.34
C PRO A 71 8.12 -9.87 12.14
N TRP A 72 8.18 -10.49 10.96
CA TRP A 72 7.59 -9.94 9.73
C TRP A 72 6.06 -9.93 9.71
N GLY A 73 5.43 -10.88 10.42
CA GLY A 73 3.99 -11.13 10.29
C GLY A 73 3.60 -11.52 8.87
N ARG A 74 2.45 -11.05 8.39
CA ARG A 74 1.94 -11.33 7.03
C ARG A 74 1.92 -10.08 6.14
N PHE A 75 1.42 -8.96 6.66
CA PHE A 75 1.18 -7.73 5.90
C PHE A 75 1.46 -6.46 6.73
N VAL A 76 0.98 -6.40 7.98
CA VAL A 76 0.78 -5.14 8.73
C VAL A 76 2.05 -4.63 9.42
N GLN A 77 2.86 -5.52 9.98
CA GLN A 77 4.04 -5.20 10.78
C GLN A 77 5.07 -4.40 10.00
N PRO A 78 5.47 -4.79 8.77
CA PRO A 78 6.40 -3.97 8.00
C PRO A 78 5.81 -2.60 7.61
N LEU A 79 4.49 -2.49 7.40
CA LEU A 79 3.85 -1.18 7.16
C LEU A 79 3.92 -0.28 8.41
N ASN A 80 3.61 -0.83 9.58
CA ASN A 80 3.71 -0.09 10.84
C ASN A 80 5.16 0.25 11.21
N ALA A 81 6.11 -0.63 10.86
CA ALA A 81 7.52 -0.36 11.06
C ALA A 81 7.99 0.83 10.19
N ILE A 82 7.51 0.93 8.94
CA ILE A 82 7.74 2.12 8.09
C ILE A 82 7.21 3.38 8.77
N LEU A 83 5.97 3.37 9.27
CA LEU A 83 5.39 4.52 9.99
C LEU A 83 6.21 4.90 11.24
N GLY A 84 6.73 3.90 11.96
CA GLY A 84 7.63 4.11 13.10
C GLY A 84 8.95 4.77 12.71
N MET A 85 9.58 4.32 11.62
CA MET A 85 10.83 4.89 11.11
C MET A 85 10.64 6.29 10.50
N ALA A 86 9.44 6.58 9.99
CA ALA A 86 9.09 7.84 9.34
C ALA A 86 8.48 8.89 10.30
N GLN A 87 8.50 8.70 11.62
CA GLN A 87 7.92 9.64 12.60
C GLN A 87 8.37 11.10 12.39
N GLY A 88 9.64 11.31 12.06
CA GLY A 88 10.18 12.65 11.80
C GLY A 88 9.59 13.31 10.55
N ASP A 89 9.22 12.53 9.54
CA ASP A 89 8.60 13.04 8.31
C ASP A 89 7.09 13.25 8.50
N ILE A 90 6.44 12.35 9.25
CA ILE A 90 5.05 12.53 9.69
C ILE A 90 4.91 13.82 10.51
N ALA A 91 5.85 14.10 11.42
CA ALA A 91 5.84 15.33 12.21
C ALA A 91 6.01 16.62 11.39
N LYS A 92 6.55 16.53 10.16
CA LYS A 92 6.63 17.64 9.20
C LYS A 92 5.37 17.78 8.35
N GLY A 93 4.39 16.90 8.51
CA GLY A 93 3.15 16.88 7.72
C GLY A 93 3.31 16.21 6.35
N MET A 94 4.34 15.39 6.14
CA MET A 94 4.53 14.67 4.87
C MET A 94 3.52 13.54 4.71
N ASN A 95 2.98 13.34 3.51
CA ASN A 95 2.11 12.20 3.22
C ASN A 95 2.91 10.91 3.02
N PHE A 96 2.25 9.75 3.22
CA PHE A 96 2.86 8.44 3.05
C PHE A 96 2.41 7.80 1.75
N LEU A 97 3.30 7.72 0.76
CA LEU A 97 3.08 6.92 -0.44
C LEU A 97 3.52 5.47 -0.21
N SER A 98 2.54 4.58 0.01
CA SER A 98 2.77 3.14 -0.02
C SER A 98 2.81 2.67 -1.47
N ALA A 99 3.90 2.02 -1.86
CA ALA A 99 4.04 1.48 -3.20
C ALA A 99 4.79 0.13 -3.20
N SER A 100 4.35 -0.77 -4.07
CA SER A 100 5.02 -2.05 -4.32
C SER A 100 6.24 -1.86 -5.22
N VAL A 101 7.29 -2.67 -5.04
CA VAL A 101 8.48 -2.62 -5.92
C VAL A 101 8.18 -3.00 -7.37
N GLU A 102 7.03 -3.61 -7.64
CA GLU A 102 6.54 -3.92 -8.98
C GLU A 102 5.89 -2.71 -9.69
N VAL A 103 5.69 -1.60 -8.98
CA VAL A 103 5.14 -0.37 -9.55
C VAL A 103 6.29 0.54 -9.98
N GLN A 104 6.23 1.01 -11.22
CA GLN A 104 7.08 2.08 -11.70
C GLN A 104 6.43 3.41 -11.33
N LEU A 105 7.05 4.17 -10.42
CA LEU A 105 6.57 5.50 -10.08
C LEU A 105 6.99 6.48 -11.18
N THR A 106 6.04 7.27 -11.65
CA THR A 106 6.26 8.38 -12.59
C THR A 106 5.69 9.65 -11.99
N ASP A 107 6.19 10.80 -12.44
CA ASP A 107 5.70 12.12 -12.02
C ASP A 107 4.18 12.22 -12.25
N GLU A 108 3.68 11.79 -13.41
CA GLU A 108 2.24 11.80 -13.72
C GLU A 108 1.40 10.99 -12.72
N ILE A 109 1.88 9.81 -12.29
CA ILE A 109 1.19 8.99 -11.29
C ILE A 109 1.17 9.70 -9.94
N VAL A 110 2.32 10.23 -9.50
CA VAL A 110 2.46 10.89 -8.20
C VAL A 110 1.65 12.18 -8.17
N ASP A 111 1.75 13.01 -9.22
CA ASP A 111 1.00 14.25 -9.38
C ASP A 111 -0.50 13.98 -9.34
N THR A 112 -0.99 12.94 -10.03
CA THR A 112 -2.40 12.55 -9.96
C THR A 112 -2.82 12.22 -8.53
N LEU A 113 -2.05 11.40 -7.81
CA LEU A 113 -2.37 11.08 -6.41
C LEU A 113 -2.35 12.33 -5.51
N VAL A 114 -1.37 13.22 -5.71
CA VAL A 114 -1.23 14.49 -4.97
C VAL A 114 -2.40 15.43 -5.25
N ASP A 115 -2.84 15.57 -6.50
CA ASP A 115 -3.93 16.45 -6.90
C ASP A 115 -5.28 16.06 -6.27
N HIS A 116 -5.44 14.78 -5.93
CA HIS A 116 -6.62 14.28 -5.21
C HIS A 116 -6.48 14.31 -3.68
N MET A 117 -5.32 14.65 -3.13
CA MET A 117 -5.12 14.83 -1.71
C MET A 117 -5.56 16.25 -1.27
N ASP A 118 -6.50 16.31 -0.34
CA ASP A 118 -6.94 17.54 0.32
C ASP A 118 -7.04 17.36 1.84
N MET A 119 -7.48 18.40 2.56
CA MET A 119 -7.63 18.37 4.03
C MET A 119 -8.66 17.34 4.54
N GLN A 120 -9.55 16.86 3.67
CA GLN A 120 -10.56 15.85 3.97
C GLN A 120 -10.12 14.47 3.50
N THR A 121 -8.94 14.32 2.90
CA THR A 121 -8.52 13.05 2.30
C THR A 121 -7.71 12.24 3.30
N LEU A 122 -8.17 11.02 3.59
CA LEU A 122 -7.39 10.01 4.31
C LEU A 122 -6.43 9.28 3.38
N VAL A 123 -6.91 8.85 2.22
CA VAL A 123 -6.10 8.06 1.29
C VAL A 123 -6.60 8.23 -0.13
N VAL A 124 -5.67 8.34 -1.07
CA VAL A 124 -5.90 8.24 -2.50
C VAL A 124 -5.15 7.02 -3.01
N GLY A 125 -5.79 6.13 -3.76
CA GLY A 125 -5.12 5.02 -4.43
C GLY A 125 -5.46 4.95 -5.89
N ALA A 126 -4.54 4.40 -6.67
CA ALA A 126 -4.77 4.16 -8.09
C ALA A 126 -5.72 2.98 -8.30
N VAL A 127 -6.60 3.09 -9.29
CA VAL A 127 -7.34 1.96 -9.85
C VAL A 127 -6.33 1.03 -10.52
N LEU A 128 -5.94 -0.01 -9.79
CA LEU A 128 -5.15 -1.12 -10.31
C LEU A 128 -6.04 -2.23 -10.86
N GLN A 129 -5.45 -3.08 -11.68
CA GLN A 129 -6.14 -4.22 -12.24
C GLN A 129 -6.65 -5.17 -11.13
N GLY A 130 -7.94 -5.53 -11.24
CA GLY A 130 -8.67 -6.30 -10.23
C GLY A 130 -9.53 -5.44 -9.29
N HIS A 131 -9.44 -4.11 -9.33
CA HIS A 131 -10.45 -3.31 -8.64
C HIS A 131 -11.82 -3.46 -9.30
N ASP A 132 -12.86 -3.49 -8.46
CA ASP A 132 -14.25 -3.36 -8.85
C ASP A 132 -14.63 -1.86 -8.89
N TYR A 133 -14.01 -1.14 -9.83
CA TYR A 133 -14.23 0.29 -10.01
C TYR A 133 -15.64 0.57 -10.55
N LYS A 134 -16.39 1.42 -9.84
CA LYS A 134 -17.81 1.69 -10.09
C LYS A 134 -18.10 2.88 -11.00
N GLY A 135 -17.07 3.57 -11.49
CA GLY A 135 -17.25 4.78 -12.29
C GLY A 135 -17.09 6.06 -11.46
N GLU A 136 -17.18 7.19 -12.15
CA GLU A 136 -16.86 8.51 -11.60
C GLU A 136 -17.90 8.99 -10.57
N ARG A 137 -17.41 9.61 -9.49
CA ARG A 137 -18.17 10.23 -8.39
C ARG A 137 -19.17 9.28 -7.71
N VAL A 138 -18.86 7.98 -7.71
CA VAL A 138 -19.65 6.99 -6.98
C VAL A 138 -19.13 6.90 -5.55
N ILE A 139 -20.00 7.21 -4.59
CA ILE A 139 -19.74 7.04 -3.16
C ILE A 139 -20.48 5.80 -2.68
N HIS A 140 -19.77 4.84 -2.10
CA HIS A 140 -20.40 3.62 -1.60
C HIS A 140 -19.61 2.98 -0.46
N GLU A 141 -20.26 2.05 0.24
CA GLU A 141 -19.59 1.11 1.14
C GLU A 141 -18.70 0.18 0.31
N ALA A 142 -17.44 0.07 0.71
CA ALA A 142 -16.42 -0.61 -0.06
C ALA A 142 -15.97 -1.92 0.58
N THR A 143 -15.70 -2.90 -0.27
CA THR A 143 -15.02 -4.16 0.05
C THR A 143 -13.54 -4.08 -0.28
N GLY A 144 -12.79 -5.17 -0.08
CA GLY A 144 -11.37 -5.24 -0.44
C GLY A 144 -11.07 -5.04 -1.92
N CYS A 145 -12.07 -5.11 -2.82
CA CYS A 145 -11.89 -4.83 -4.25
C CYS A 145 -12.17 -3.38 -4.64
N GLN A 146 -12.63 -2.56 -3.70
CA GLN A 146 -13.16 -1.22 -3.94
C GLN A 146 -12.45 -0.14 -3.11
N VAL A 147 -11.48 -0.53 -2.27
CA VAL A 147 -10.64 0.40 -1.52
C VAL A 147 -9.31 0.63 -2.23
N PRO A 148 -8.66 1.79 -2.02
CA PRO A 148 -7.23 1.98 -2.31
C PRO A 148 -6.37 0.85 -1.74
N TRP A 149 -5.54 0.23 -2.58
CA TRP A 149 -4.55 -0.76 -2.14
C TRP A 149 -3.18 -0.13 -1.89
N ASN A 150 -2.50 -0.57 -0.84
CA ASN A 150 -1.13 -0.22 -0.50
C ASN A 150 -0.11 -0.55 -1.60
N THR A 151 -0.51 -1.31 -2.62
CA THR A 151 0.28 -1.51 -3.85
C THR A 151 0.60 -0.17 -4.52
N LEU A 152 -0.31 0.81 -4.49
CA LEU A 152 -0.08 2.18 -4.93
C LEU A 152 -1.13 3.12 -4.33
N SER A 153 -0.83 3.68 -3.16
CA SER A 153 -1.73 4.59 -2.45
C SER A 153 -0.99 5.63 -1.62
N MET A 154 -1.43 6.88 -1.69
CA MET A 154 -0.98 7.99 -0.87
C MET A 154 -1.91 8.20 0.32
N TRP A 155 -1.39 8.05 1.53
CA TRP A 155 -2.08 8.25 2.78
C TRP A 155 -1.76 9.61 3.39
N ASN A 156 -2.77 10.23 4.00
CA ASN A 156 -2.55 11.28 4.99
C ASN A 156 -1.92 10.64 6.22
N SER A 157 -0.61 10.83 6.38
CA SER A 157 0.17 10.13 7.39
C SER A 157 -0.19 10.58 8.81
N GLU A 158 -0.62 11.83 9.00
CA GLU A 158 -1.07 12.34 10.29
C GLU A 158 -2.30 11.56 10.78
N PHE A 159 -3.33 11.45 9.94
CA PHE A 159 -4.55 10.73 10.31
C PHE A 159 -4.35 9.22 10.39
N LEU A 160 -3.51 8.64 9.53
CA LEU A 160 -3.11 7.24 9.63
C LEU A 160 -2.42 6.97 10.98
N TYR A 161 -1.47 7.82 11.37
CA TYR A 161 -0.74 7.70 12.64
C TYR A 161 -1.67 7.90 13.85
N ARG A 162 -2.55 8.92 13.81
CA ARG A 162 -3.58 9.17 14.85
C ARG A 162 -4.61 8.04 14.94
N GLY A 163 -4.83 7.32 13.84
CA GLY A 163 -5.63 6.11 13.78
C GLY A 163 -4.98 4.88 14.43
N GLY A 164 -3.68 4.96 14.76
CA GLY A 164 -2.90 3.85 15.31
C GLY A 164 -2.15 3.04 14.24
N GLY A 165 -2.04 3.56 13.01
CA GLY A 165 -1.43 2.85 11.88
C GLY A 165 -2.36 1.78 11.29
N PHE A 166 -1.76 0.74 10.73
CA PHE A 166 -2.47 -0.41 10.18
C PHE A 166 -2.82 -1.40 11.31
N PRO A 167 -4.08 -1.83 11.46
CA PRO A 167 -4.49 -2.66 12.58
C PRO A 167 -4.02 -4.11 12.40
N MET A 168 -3.56 -4.72 13.48
CA MET A 168 -3.04 -6.11 13.50
C MET A 168 -4.02 -7.16 12.96
N ILE A 169 -5.32 -6.86 12.93
CA ILE A 169 -6.33 -7.74 12.35
C ILE A 169 -6.15 -7.96 10.84
N GLY A 170 -5.49 -7.03 10.13
CA GLY A 170 -5.09 -7.20 8.73
C GLY A 170 -4.09 -8.33 8.52
N ASP A 171 -3.44 -8.77 9.60
CA ASP A 171 -2.55 -9.93 9.62
C ASP A 171 -3.27 -11.27 9.83
N GLY A 172 -4.59 -11.22 9.95
CA GLY A 172 -5.47 -12.36 10.17
C GLY A 172 -6.04 -12.40 11.59
N LEU A 173 -7.22 -13.01 11.71
CA LEU A 173 -7.90 -13.24 12.98
C LEU A 173 -7.11 -14.22 13.85
N PRO A 174 -7.19 -14.10 15.19
CA PRO A 174 -6.63 -15.10 16.10
C PRO A 174 -7.17 -16.50 15.78
N GLY A 175 -6.28 -17.43 15.47
CA GLY A 175 -6.64 -18.81 15.10
C GLY A 175 -7.07 -19.02 13.65
N ASP A 176 -7.21 -17.96 12.84
CA ASP A 176 -7.53 -18.07 11.41
C ASP A 176 -6.66 -17.14 10.54
N PRO A 177 -5.42 -17.57 10.23
CA PRO A 177 -4.51 -16.80 9.39
C PRO A 177 -4.95 -16.69 7.92
N SER A 178 -5.98 -17.44 7.49
CA SER A 178 -6.49 -17.37 6.10
C SER A 178 -7.21 -16.05 5.80
N THR A 179 -7.60 -15.35 6.87
CA THR A 179 -8.26 -14.04 6.83
C THR A 179 -7.32 -12.87 6.56
N ALA A 180 -6.00 -13.09 6.48
CA ALA A 180 -5.01 -12.03 6.33
C ALA A 180 -5.00 -11.33 4.95
N GLY A 181 -4.61 -10.06 4.95
CA GLY A 181 -4.55 -9.15 3.80
C GLY A 181 -5.73 -8.17 3.76
N VAL A 182 -5.71 -7.28 2.76
CA VAL A 182 -6.66 -6.16 2.61
C VAL A 182 -6.77 -5.31 3.88
N GLU A 183 -5.62 -5.11 4.53
CA GLU A 183 -5.44 -4.30 5.73
C GLU A 183 -5.96 -2.87 5.55
N GLU A 184 -6.02 -2.36 4.33
CA GLU A 184 -6.52 -1.04 4.00
C GLU A 184 -8.00 -0.90 4.35
N VAL A 185 -8.80 -1.96 4.20
CA VAL A 185 -10.26 -1.91 4.49
C VAL A 185 -10.51 -1.62 5.96
N THR A 186 -9.85 -2.38 6.84
CA THR A 186 -10.00 -2.21 8.29
C THR A 186 -9.36 -0.92 8.76
N THR A 187 -8.22 -0.53 8.17
CA THR A 187 -7.56 0.76 8.44
C THR A 187 -8.49 1.93 8.12
N ILE A 188 -9.00 2.00 6.88
CA ILE A 188 -9.89 3.09 6.44
C ILE A 188 -11.13 3.12 7.33
N SER A 189 -11.75 1.98 7.61
CA SER A 189 -12.95 1.91 8.45
C SER A 189 -12.70 2.43 9.87
N MET A 190 -11.61 2.01 10.52
CA MET A 190 -11.25 2.49 11.85
C MET A 190 -11.03 4.00 11.88
N VAL A 191 -10.28 4.52 10.91
CA VAL A 191 -9.97 5.95 10.84
C VAL A 191 -11.23 6.76 10.52
N GLN A 192 -12.07 6.34 9.58
CA GLN A 192 -13.33 7.03 9.25
C GLN A 192 -14.33 7.01 10.40
N GLN A 193 -14.42 5.94 11.19
CA GLN A 193 -15.29 5.93 12.37
C GLN A 193 -14.82 6.92 13.44
N ARG A 194 -13.50 7.14 13.56
CA ARG A 194 -12.93 8.15 14.46
C ARG A 194 -12.99 9.57 13.90
N PHE A 195 -12.85 9.72 12.58
CA PHE A 195 -12.82 10.98 11.86
C PHE A 195 -13.78 10.93 10.65
N PRO A 196 -15.10 11.09 10.87
CA PRO A 196 -16.12 10.82 9.83
C PRO A 196 -16.11 11.73 8.61
N HIS A 197 -15.36 12.83 8.68
CA HIS A 197 -15.18 13.77 7.57
C HIS A 197 -14.10 13.31 6.58
N LEU A 198 -13.32 12.27 6.92
CA LEU A 198 -12.22 11.82 6.07
C LEU A 198 -12.68 10.87 4.96
N GLU A 199 -12.12 11.07 3.79
CA GLU A 199 -12.49 10.39 2.55
C GLU A 199 -11.38 9.44 2.10
N ALA A 200 -11.76 8.24 1.68
CA ALA A 200 -10.91 7.37 0.88
C ALA A 200 -11.32 7.52 -0.58
N LYS A 201 -10.34 7.71 -1.47
CA LYS A 201 -10.53 7.99 -2.89
C LYS A 201 -9.80 6.95 -3.73
N LEU A 202 -10.49 6.33 -4.68
CA LEU A 202 -9.89 5.44 -5.67
C LEU A 202 -9.95 6.15 -7.03
N VAL A 203 -8.79 6.50 -7.58
CA VAL A 203 -8.65 7.40 -8.75
C VAL A 203 -8.14 6.63 -9.96
N LYS A 204 -8.62 6.98 -11.15
CA LYS A 204 -8.21 6.33 -12.39
C LYS A 204 -7.11 7.15 -13.05
N LEU A 205 -5.88 6.67 -12.94
CA LEU A 205 -4.71 7.30 -13.55
C LEU A 205 -4.92 7.57 -15.06
N THR A 206 -4.48 8.74 -15.53
CA THR A 206 -4.34 9.04 -16.95
C THR A 206 -3.20 8.19 -17.53
N GLY A 207 -3.43 7.58 -18.70
CA GLY A 207 -2.51 6.59 -19.29
C GLY A 207 -2.92 5.12 -19.05
N ASP A 208 -2.48 4.23 -19.94
CA ASP A 208 -2.78 2.79 -19.85
C ASP A 208 -2.06 2.16 -18.65
N SER A 209 -2.69 2.26 -17.47
CA SER A 209 -2.33 1.49 -16.28
C SER A 209 -2.84 0.04 -16.36
N SER A 210 -3.30 -0.39 -17.54
CA SER A 210 -3.77 -1.75 -17.78
C SER A 210 -2.57 -2.71 -17.77
N TRP A 211 -2.40 -3.42 -16.67
CA TRP A 211 -1.69 -4.69 -16.70
C TRP A 211 -2.52 -5.66 -17.58
N ASP A 212 -2.01 -6.02 -18.76
CA ASP A 212 -2.70 -6.88 -19.70
C ASP A 212 -2.81 -8.32 -19.18
N THR A 213 -4.01 -8.69 -18.75
CA THR A 213 -4.34 -10.07 -18.35
C THR A 213 -5.23 -10.79 -19.34
N SER A 214 -5.41 -10.26 -20.55
CA SER A 214 -6.09 -10.97 -21.63
C SER A 214 -5.43 -12.33 -21.94
N SER A 215 -4.15 -12.47 -21.57
CA SER A 215 -3.35 -13.69 -21.69
C SER A 215 -3.53 -14.72 -20.56
N PHE A 216 -4.35 -14.46 -19.53
CA PHE A 216 -4.45 -15.38 -18.39
C PHE A 216 -5.38 -16.55 -18.73
N THR A 217 -4.81 -17.75 -18.87
CA THR A 217 -5.54 -18.98 -19.14
C THR A 217 -5.22 -20.05 -18.09
N GLY A 218 -6.10 -21.05 -17.95
CA GLY A 218 -5.93 -22.20 -17.05
C GLY A 218 -5.78 -21.83 -15.58
N ASP A 219 -4.80 -22.44 -14.90
CA ASP A 219 -4.54 -22.27 -13.47
C ASP A 219 -4.27 -20.82 -13.05
N ARG A 220 -3.74 -19.99 -13.95
CA ARG A 220 -3.45 -18.58 -13.67
C ARG A 220 -4.73 -17.76 -13.53
N LEU A 221 -5.75 -18.05 -14.34
CA LEU A 221 -7.07 -17.44 -14.22
C LEU A 221 -7.79 -17.94 -12.95
N ALA A 222 -7.73 -19.24 -12.66
CA ALA A 222 -8.32 -19.81 -11.45
C ALA A 222 -7.72 -19.20 -10.16
N LYS A 223 -6.39 -19.05 -10.11
CA LYS A 223 -5.70 -18.36 -9.00
C LYS A 223 -6.07 -16.88 -8.91
N HIS A 224 -6.24 -16.20 -10.05
CA HIS A 224 -6.70 -14.81 -10.07
C HIS A 224 -8.12 -14.68 -9.51
N LEU A 225 -9.07 -15.50 -9.97
CA LEU A 225 -10.46 -15.51 -9.46
C LEU A 225 -10.53 -15.85 -7.97
N ALA A 226 -9.77 -16.85 -7.51
CA ALA A 226 -9.70 -17.21 -6.09
C ALA A 226 -9.11 -16.07 -5.25
N LYS A 227 -8.08 -15.38 -5.75
CA LYS A 227 -7.51 -14.18 -5.12
C LYS A 227 -8.57 -13.08 -5.00
N MET A 228 -9.35 -12.84 -6.04
CA MET A 228 -10.41 -11.83 -6.03
C MET A 228 -11.54 -12.17 -5.05
N ALA A 229 -12.06 -13.40 -5.07
CA ALA A 229 -13.08 -13.84 -4.12
C ALA A 229 -12.61 -13.72 -2.65
N SER A 230 -11.33 -13.99 -2.40
CA SER A 230 -10.76 -13.83 -1.05
C SER A 230 -10.72 -12.37 -0.58
N LYS A 231 -10.66 -11.39 -1.49
CA LYS A 231 -10.70 -9.96 -1.14
C LYS A 231 -12.09 -9.47 -0.71
N GLU A 232 -13.14 -10.26 -0.88
CA GLU A 232 -14.47 -9.94 -0.34
C GLU A 232 -14.69 -10.59 1.03
N GLN A 233 -14.32 -11.85 1.17
CA GLN A 233 -14.62 -12.63 2.38
C GLN A 233 -13.73 -12.25 3.57
N ARG A 234 -12.43 -12.03 3.33
CA ARG A 234 -11.45 -11.69 4.36
C ARG A 234 -11.79 -10.38 5.10
N PRO A 235 -12.00 -9.24 4.41
CA PRO A 235 -12.26 -7.99 5.11
C PRO A 235 -13.62 -8.03 5.84
N ALA A 236 -14.62 -8.74 5.29
CA ALA A 236 -15.89 -8.90 5.98
C ALA A 236 -15.75 -9.64 7.32
N ALA A 237 -14.89 -10.67 7.39
CA ALA A 237 -14.59 -11.36 8.65
C ALA A 237 -13.83 -10.46 9.63
N GLN A 238 -12.82 -9.72 9.14
CA GLN A 238 -12.06 -8.78 9.96
C GLN A 238 -12.94 -7.66 10.53
N LEU A 239 -13.76 -7.01 9.70
CA LEU A 239 -14.68 -5.95 10.11
C LEU A 239 -15.67 -6.44 11.18
N ARG A 240 -16.30 -7.61 10.98
CA ARG A 240 -17.20 -8.20 11.97
C ARG A 240 -16.50 -8.46 13.30
N TRP A 241 -15.30 -9.03 13.26
CA TRP A 241 -14.54 -9.33 14.48
C TRP A 241 -14.12 -8.06 15.23
N ALA A 242 -13.74 -7.01 14.51
CA ALA A 242 -13.37 -5.72 15.09
C ALA A 242 -14.57 -4.85 15.50
N GLY A 243 -15.81 -5.27 15.22
CA GLY A 243 -17.01 -4.45 15.46
C GLY A 243 -17.07 -3.19 14.58
N LEU A 244 -16.53 -3.27 13.36
CA LEU A 244 -16.43 -2.16 12.42
C LEU A 244 -17.46 -2.28 11.29
N VAL A 245 -17.85 -1.15 10.72
CA VAL A 245 -18.66 -1.08 9.51
C VAL A 245 -17.79 -1.01 8.26
N PRO A 246 -18.27 -1.40 7.06
CA PRO A 246 -17.52 -1.16 5.82
C PRO A 246 -17.11 0.31 5.66
N PRO A 247 -15.90 0.60 5.16
CA PRO A 247 -15.49 1.97 4.88
C PRO A 247 -16.29 2.57 3.72
N ARG A 248 -16.35 3.90 3.67
CA ARG A 248 -16.90 4.63 2.53
C ARG A 248 -15.77 5.07 1.61
N VAL A 249 -15.89 4.76 0.32
CA VAL A 249 -14.91 5.15 -0.71
C VAL A 249 -15.60 5.95 -1.80
N ILE A 250 -14.87 6.91 -2.36
CA ILE A 250 -15.24 7.71 -3.52
C ILE A 250 -14.41 7.23 -4.72
N HIS A 251 -15.08 6.81 -5.78
CA HIS A 251 -14.44 6.47 -7.03
C HIS A 251 -14.38 7.70 -7.94
N LEU A 252 -13.20 8.03 -8.45
CA LEU A 252 -12.90 9.26 -9.20
C LEU A 252 -12.11 8.95 -10.48
N TYR A 253 -12.17 9.89 -11.44
CA TYR A 253 -11.19 9.97 -12.52
C TYR A 253 -9.90 10.51 -11.92
#